data_AF-A0AAE9N5J0-F1
#
_entry.id   AF-A0AAE9N5J0-F1
#
_cell.length_a   1.000
_cell.length_b   1.000
_cell.length_c   1.000
_cell.angle_alpha   90.00
_cell.angle_beta   90.00
_cell.angle_gamma   90.00
#
_symmetry.space_group_name_H-M   'P 1'
#
loop_
_entity.id
_entity.type
_entity.pdbx_description
1 polymer ?
#
loop_
_entity_poly.entity_id
_entity_poly.type
_entity_poly.pdbx_seq_one_letter_code
_entity_poly.pdbx_strand_id
1 'polypeptide(L)'
;MSITSLPTHRVRANSRLSLTRVRAWLVACAVRPEARLWLVIQLAILHAVLWTFILINLKAAQDVHMDVAEAYGWGQKFLWGYGKHPPLSGWVAGLWFSAFPAADWATYALAMATVGVGMVICWLVALRVVDARRAFLVVVMVALYPIFNFKGFKYNPDLLQLVTLPLLVLAYLNAFEKRSWQSGVLLGLAGALALMTKYWVLTMIGAIGLAALIHPERMRFLLSPAPWVAIVTMALAMIPHIVWLAEAHFVPLTYAGDTYSLQDKSQVHQLVAGYLLHNFGLLALPVALAGLAMALVPPWLTLLVRAPARIVTRAWRRGANSGVNVSQALNVWIIQIVVAFGPPLGALVFSIYMKTDWGISLFFLVPLALVAIPTLRVQSASLFNIAAIWLVLSVATLIASPWIAAREMTANAGNTATYGARSELARELTQAWHARFASRWAVVAGTMETIQPMVFYSADHPSPFTPNEAWASGLTSLDDVKRYGFIGVVDASDERLPKFEKWISETAPNAERIVMTTRRFTHGKPGPSMSWNVYIVPPGK
;
A
#
# COMPACT_ATOMS: atom_id res chain seq x y z
N MET A 1 70.36 41.32 5.74
CA MET A 1 70.10 39.89 6.05
C MET A 1 68.74 39.79 6.74
N SER A 2 67.99 38.75 6.42
CA SER A 2 66.62 38.40 6.87
C SER A 2 65.46 39.11 6.16
N ILE A 3 65.01 38.48 5.05
CA ILE A 3 63.68 38.68 4.47
C ILE A 3 62.86 37.48 4.88
N THR A 4 61.88 37.72 5.74
CA THR A 4 60.86 36.76 6.20
C THR A 4 59.93 36.43 5.04
N SER A 5 59.99 35.21 4.51
CA SER A 5 59.01 34.71 3.54
C SER A 5 57.80 34.13 4.29
N LEU A 6 56.65 34.80 4.13
CA LEU A 6 55.35 34.28 4.56
C LEU A 6 54.97 33.04 3.72
N PRO A 7 54.33 32.01 4.29
CA PRO A 7 53.85 30.88 3.51
C PRO A 7 52.73 31.35 2.57
N THR A 8 52.87 31.05 1.29
CA THR A 8 51.83 31.30 0.29
C THR A 8 50.55 30.54 0.67
N HIS A 9 49.48 31.31 0.89
CA HIS A 9 48.12 30.80 1.02
C HIS A 9 47.81 29.90 -0.17
N ARG A 10 47.74 28.58 0.05
CA ARG A 10 47.13 27.66 -0.91
C ARG A 10 45.67 28.05 -1.07
N VAL A 11 45.35 28.67 -2.19
CA VAL A 11 43.98 28.89 -2.65
C VAL A 11 43.27 27.53 -2.64
N ARG A 12 42.28 27.36 -1.74
CA ARG A 12 41.36 26.22 -1.76
C ARG A 12 40.67 26.23 -3.13
N ALA A 13 41.10 25.34 -4.02
CA ALA A 13 40.49 25.19 -5.33
C ALA A 13 38.98 24.95 -5.15
N ASN A 14 38.17 25.80 -5.77
CA ASN A 14 36.71 25.71 -5.78
C ASN A 14 36.26 24.26 -6.05
N SER A 15 35.57 23.68 -5.07
CA SER A 15 35.15 22.29 -5.05
C SER A 15 34.02 22.05 -6.05
N ARG A 16 34.34 21.91 -7.34
CA ARG A 16 33.36 21.43 -8.32
C ARG A 16 32.87 20.03 -7.90
N LEU A 17 31.56 19.88 -7.73
CA LEU A 17 30.88 18.59 -7.56
C LEU A 17 31.15 17.74 -8.80
N SER A 18 31.96 16.68 -8.68
CA SER A 18 32.13 15.70 -9.76
C SER A 18 31.24 14.49 -9.52
N LEU A 19 30.71 13.90 -10.60
CA LEU A 19 29.86 12.70 -10.54
C LEU A 19 30.53 11.56 -9.75
N THR A 20 31.86 11.43 -9.89
CA THR A 20 32.68 10.46 -9.16
C THR A 20 32.63 10.69 -7.64
N ARG A 21 32.66 11.95 -7.17
CA ARG A 21 32.54 12.27 -5.74
C ARG A 21 31.15 11.95 -5.21
N VAL A 22 30.08 12.28 -5.95
CA VAL A 22 28.70 11.97 -5.55
C VAL A 22 28.50 10.46 -5.45
N ARG A 23 29.00 9.70 -6.44
CA ARG A 23 28.97 8.24 -6.41
C ARG A 23 29.71 7.65 -5.21
N ALA A 24 30.90 8.15 -4.91
CA ALA A 24 31.68 7.71 -3.76
C ALA A 24 30.97 8.04 -2.44
N TRP A 25 30.40 9.25 -2.33
CA TRP A 25 29.64 9.70 -1.16
C TRP A 25 28.41 8.82 -0.89
N LEU A 26 27.60 8.55 -1.91
CA LEU A 26 26.39 7.72 -1.76
C LEU A 26 26.74 6.30 -1.31
N VAL A 27 27.75 5.69 -1.92
CA VAL A 27 28.24 4.36 -1.53
C VAL A 27 28.76 4.36 -0.10
N ALA A 28 29.54 5.38 0.29
CA ALA A 28 30.07 5.49 1.65
C ALA A 28 28.93 5.62 2.68
N CYS A 29 27.93 6.46 2.40
CA CYS A 29 26.78 6.62 3.28
C CYS A 29 25.94 5.34 3.39
N ALA A 30 25.74 4.61 2.29
CA ALA A 30 24.97 3.36 2.28
C ALA A 30 25.61 2.24 3.11
N VAL A 31 26.94 2.27 3.28
CA VAL A 31 27.68 1.21 3.99
C VAL A 31 28.01 1.59 5.44
N ARG A 32 28.28 2.87 5.73
CA ARG A 32 28.67 3.33 7.07
C ARG A 32 27.51 3.21 8.08
N PRO A 33 27.72 2.59 9.26
CA PRO A 33 26.66 2.40 10.26
C PRO A 33 25.99 3.71 10.72
N GLU A 34 26.76 4.78 10.97
CA GLU A 34 26.22 6.07 11.40
C GLU A 34 25.40 6.81 10.32
N ALA A 35 25.64 6.55 9.03
CA ALA A 35 25.01 7.30 7.93
C ALA A 35 23.88 6.54 7.24
N ARG A 36 23.92 5.20 7.21
CA ARG A 36 23.03 4.38 6.39
C ARG A 36 21.55 4.52 6.74
N LEU A 37 21.22 4.66 8.02
CA LEU A 37 19.84 4.85 8.47
C LEU A 37 19.27 6.16 7.92
N TRP A 38 20.01 7.26 8.11
CA TRP A 38 19.60 8.58 7.62
C TRP A 38 19.52 8.63 6.10
N LEU A 39 20.45 8.00 5.39
CA LEU A 39 20.38 7.91 3.93
C LEU A 39 19.07 7.24 3.46
N VAL A 40 18.68 6.13 4.09
CA VAL A 40 17.47 5.39 3.72
C VAL A 40 16.21 6.15 4.12
N ILE A 41 16.19 6.81 5.28
CA ILE A 41 15.08 7.68 5.68
C ILE A 41 14.92 8.84 4.69
N GLN A 42 16.02 9.50 4.31
CA GLN A 42 16.00 10.58 3.32
C GLN A 42 15.53 10.09 1.94
N LEU A 43 15.97 8.90 1.52
CA LEU A 43 15.49 8.26 0.29
C LEU A 43 13.97 8.01 0.36
N ALA A 44 13.47 7.47 1.47
CA ALA A 44 12.05 7.19 1.65
C ALA A 44 11.20 8.47 1.70
N ILE A 45 11.68 9.53 2.36
CA ILE A 45 11.01 10.84 2.37
C ILE A 45 11.01 11.45 0.97
N LEU A 46 12.16 11.46 0.29
CA LEU A 46 12.26 11.98 -1.08
C LEU A 46 11.34 11.20 -2.02
N HIS A 47 11.30 9.88 -1.88
CA HIS A 47 10.37 9.03 -2.61
C HIS A 47 8.93 9.41 -2.34
N ALA A 48 8.54 9.52 -1.06
CA ALA A 48 7.17 9.83 -0.69
C ALA A 48 6.73 11.20 -1.21
N VAL A 49 7.57 12.23 -1.05
CA VAL A 49 7.29 13.59 -1.55
C VAL A 49 7.19 13.60 -3.07
N LEU A 50 8.16 13.03 -3.78
CA LEU A 50 8.20 13.02 -5.24
C LEU A 50 6.99 12.29 -5.81
N TRP A 51 6.66 11.11 -5.29
CA TRP A 51 5.51 10.34 -5.76
C TRP A 51 4.17 10.93 -5.34
N THR A 52 4.10 11.70 -4.25
CA THR A 52 2.91 12.50 -3.92
C THR A 52 2.63 13.52 -5.03
N PHE A 53 3.65 14.30 -5.46
CA PHE A 53 3.48 15.25 -6.56
C PHE A 53 3.17 14.59 -7.90
N ILE A 54 3.80 13.44 -8.20
CA ILE A 54 3.47 12.64 -9.38
C ILE A 54 2.00 12.24 -9.36
N LEU A 55 1.49 11.76 -8.22
CA LEU A 55 0.10 11.30 -8.09
C LEU A 55 -0.91 12.44 -8.17
N ILE A 56 -0.62 13.60 -7.55
CA ILE A 56 -1.44 14.82 -7.70
C ILE A 56 -1.67 15.12 -9.18
N ASN A 57 -0.61 15.07 -10.00
CA ASN A 57 -0.70 15.34 -11.43
C ASN A 57 -1.37 14.20 -12.20
N LEU A 58 -0.98 12.94 -11.96
CA LEU A 58 -1.54 11.77 -12.64
C LEU A 58 -3.05 11.59 -12.39
N LYS A 59 -3.52 12.04 -11.23
CA LYS A 59 -4.90 11.87 -10.77
C LYS A 59 -5.72 13.15 -10.74
N ALA A 60 -5.19 14.25 -11.28
CA ALA A 60 -5.87 15.56 -11.31
C ALA A 60 -7.26 15.55 -11.97
N ALA A 61 -7.56 14.56 -12.81
CA ALA A 61 -8.85 14.37 -13.49
C ALA A 61 -9.80 13.39 -12.78
N GLN A 62 -9.37 12.77 -11.69
CA GLN A 62 -10.09 11.70 -10.98
C GLN A 62 -10.49 12.20 -9.60
N ASP A 63 -11.60 11.70 -9.09
CA ASP A 63 -11.92 11.81 -7.66
C ASP A 63 -11.11 10.75 -6.88
N VAL A 64 -11.00 10.91 -5.56
CA VAL A 64 -10.35 9.92 -4.71
C VAL A 64 -11.03 8.56 -4.87
N HIS A 65 -10.21 7.52 -4.85
CA HIS A 65 -10.72 6.16 -4.95
C HIS A 65 -11.61 5.84 -3.75
N MET A 66 -12.70 5.09 -3.99
CA MET A 66 -13.67 4.78 -2.94
C MET A 66 -13.06 4.17 -1.67
N ASP A 67 -12.12 3.22 -1.78
CA ASP A 67 -11.44 2.62 -0.62
C ASP A 67 -10.73 3.67 0.28
N VAL A 68 -10.24 4.77 -0.33
CA VAL A 68 -9.56 5.85 0.38
C VAL A 68 -10.59 6.69 1.15
N ALA A 69 -11.71 7.01 0.48
CA ALA A 69 -12.82 7.72 1.09
C ALA A 69 -13.48 6.88 2.20
N GLU A 70 -13.53 5.56 2.03
CA GLU A 70 -14.00 4.61 3.04
C GLU A 70 -13.06 4.57 4.26
N ALA A 71 -11.75 4.48 4.04
CA ALA A 71 -10.77 4.55 5.14
C ALA A 71 -10.86 5.88 5.91
N TYR A 72 -11.11 6.99 5.21
CA TYR A 72 -11.43 8.28 5.84
C TYR A 72 -12.71 8.20 6.68
N GLY A 73 -13.79 7.64 6.13
CA GLY A 73 -15.06 7.46 6.84
C GLY A 73 -14.91 6.63 8.12
N TRP A 74 -14.16 5.52 8.06
CA TRP A 74 -13.81 4.72 9.25
C TRP A 74 -13.04 5.54 10.28
N GLY A 75 -12.09 6.37 9.83
CA GLY A 75 -11.28 7.24 10.69
C GLY A 75 -12.09 8.30 11.45
N GLN A 76 -13.35 8.54 11.11
CA GLN A 76 -14.23 9.44 11.86
C GLN A 76 -14.61 8.88 13.25
N LYS A 77 -14.65 7.56 13.41
CA LYS A 77 -14.97 6.89 14.68
C LYS A 77 -13.96 5.77 14.89
N PHE A 78 -13.09 5.85 15.90
CA PHE A 78 -12.06 4.85 16.19
C PHE A 78 -12.63 3.54 16.78
N LEU A 79 -13.45 2.83 16.00
CA LEU A 79 -14.06 1.56 16.37
C LEU A 79 -13.02 0.42 16.33
N TRP A 80 -13.34 -0.69 16.99
CA TRP A 80 -12.49 -1.89 16.97
C TRP A 80 -12.70 -2.77 15.73
N GLY A 81 -13.54 -2.34 14.77
CA GLY A 81 -13.66 -2.91 13.44
C GLY A 81 -14.71 -2.16 12.61
N TYR A 82 -14.72 -2.38 11.29
CA TYR A 82 -15.58 -1.67 10.35
C TYR A 82 -16.15 -2.60 9.29
N GLY A 83 -17.32 -3.19 9.56
CA GLY A 83 -17.93 -4.15 8.65
C GLY A 83 -16.93 -5.25 8.29
N LYS A 84 -16.66 -5.46 7.00
CA LYS A 84 -15.72 -6.49 6.51
C LYS A 84 -14.23 -6.31 6.91
N HIS A 85 -13.82 -5.21 7.53
CA HIS A 85 -12.41 -4.90 7.77
C HIS A 85 -12.03 -4.73 9.27
N PRO A 86 -10.82 -5.19 9.66
CA PRO A 86 -10.18 -4.81 10.92
C PRO A 86 -9.89 -3.29 11.04
N PRO A 87 -9.58 -2.78 12.24
CA PRO A 87 -9.68 -1.34 12.51
C PRO A 87 -8.49 -0.47 12.07
N LEU A 88 -7.29 -1.05 11.90
CA LEU A 88 -6.05 -0.26 11.90
C LEU A 88 -5.95 0.72 10.73
N SER A 89 -6.48 0.39 9.55
CA SER A 89 -6.50 1.32 8.41
C SER A 89 -7.37 2.55 8.67
N GLY A 90 -8.52 2.35 9.32
CA GLY A 90 -9.39 3.46 9.74
C GLY A 90 -8.71 4.35 10.76
N TRP A 91 -8.04 3.76 11.76
CA TRP A 91 -7.33 4.53 12.79
C TRP A 91 -6.19 5.37 12.23
N VAL A 92 -5.36 4.78 11.36
CA VAL A 92 -4.24 5.51 10.74
C VAL A 92 -4.76 6.62 9.84
N ALA A 93 -5.85 6.39 9.08
CA ALA A 93 -6.51 7.45 8.32
C ALA A 93 -7.06 8.55 9.24
N GLY A 94 -7.77 8.20 10.32
CA GLY A 94 -8.31 9.16 11.28
C GLY A 94 -7.24 10.03 11.93
N LEU A 95 -6.12 9.45 12.35
CA LEU A 95 -4.98 10.20 12.87
C LEU A 95 -4.38 11.13 11.81
N TRP A 96 -4.24 10.67 10.57
CA TRP A 96 -3.71 11.48 9.48
C TRP A 96 -4.61 12.69 9.18
N PHE A 97 -5.92 12.47 9.01
CA PHE A 97 -6.87 13.53 8.68
C PHE A 97 -7.28 14.40 9.88
N SER A 98 -6.81 14.08 11.09
CA SER A 98 -6.83 15.02 12.22
C SER A 98 -5.78 16.14 12.08
N ALA A 99 -4.70 15.88 11.32
CA ALA A 99 -3.60 16.82 11.10
C ALA A 99 -3.62 17.45 9.70
N PHE A 100 -4.23 16.78 8.72
CA PHE A 100 -4.31 17.22 7.32
C PHE A 100 -5.77 17.32 6.85
N PRO A 101 -6.10 18.24 5.92
CA PRO A 101 -7.46 18.37 5.43
C PRO A 101 -7.90 17.15 4.62
N ALA A 102 -9.22 16.90 4.56
CA ALA A 102 -9.84 15.96 3.63
C ALA A 102 -9.74 16.49 2.19
N ALA A 103 -8.57 16.32 1.59
CA ALA A 103 -8.26 16.77 0.24
C ALA A 103 -7.44 15.70 -0.52
N ASP A 104 -7.58 15.66 -1.85
CA ASP A 104 -6.94 14.66 -2.71
C ASP A 104 -5.44 14.52 -2.45
N TRP A 105 -4.71 15.65 -2.37
CA TRP A 105 -3.26 15.64 -2.13
C TRP A 105 -2.89 14.98 -0.79
N ALA A 106 -3.72 15.18 0.25
CA ALA A 106 -3.48 14.63 1.57
C ALA A 106 -3.67 13.11 1.57
N THR A 107 -4.56 12.58 0.71
CA THR A 107 -4.71 11.13 0.54
C THR A 107 -3.49 10.49 -0.13
N TYR A 108 -2.94 11.13 -1.16
CA TYR A 108 -1.73 10.63 -1.83
C TYR A 108 -0.51 10.75 -0.91
N ALA A 109 -0.42 11.82 -0.13
CA ALA A 109 0.61 11.98 0.89
C ALA A 109 0.53 10.88 1.96
N LEU A 110 -0.66 10.52 2.45
CA LEU A 110 -0.86 9.40 3.39
C LEU A 110 -0.40 8.08 2.77
N ALA A 111 -0.82 7.80 1.54
CA ALA A 111 -0.46 6.59 0.81
C ALA A 111 1.08 6.47 0.66
N MET A 112 1.71 7.56 0.21
CA MET A 112 3.16 7.60 -0.01
C MET A 112 3.98 7.63 1.29
N ALA A 113 3.47 8.21 2.36
CA ALA A 113 4.08 8.12 3.69
C ALA A 113 4.05 6.67 4.21
N THR A 114 2.92 5.98 4.04
CA THR A 114 2.77 4.55 4.39
C THR A 114 3.78 3.69 3.63
N VAL A 115 3.88 3.89 2.31
CA VAL A 115 4.87 3.25 1.45
C VAL A 115 6.30 3.56 1.92
N GLY A 116 6.61 4.81 2.23
CA GLY A 116 7.93 5.23 2.70
C GLY A 116 8.34 4.57 4.01
N VAL A 117 7.42 4.44 4.97
CA VAL A 117 7.63 3.67 6.20
C VAL A 117 7.88 2.20 5.88
N GLY A 118 7.08 1.61 4.98
CA GLY A 118 7.26 0.24 4.49
C GLY A 118 8.65 0.00 3.88
N MET A 119 9.16 0.94 3.07
CA MET A 119 10.51 0.89 2.50
C MET A 119 11.59 0.81 3.58
N VAL A 120 11.50 1.64 4.63
CA VAL A 120 12.47 1.65 5.73
C VAL A 120 12.43 0.31 6.48
N ILE A 121 11.25 -0.25 6.74
CA ILE A 121 11.12 -1.54 7.41
C ILE A 121 11.65 -2.67 6.52
N CYS A 122 11.37 -2.67 5.22
CA CYS A 122 11.97 -3.62 4.26
C CYS A 122 13.50 -3.55 4.26
N TRP A 123 14.09 -2.36 4.39
CA TRP A 123 15.53 -2.19 4.55
C TRP A 123 16.04 -2.77 5.88
N LEU A 124 15.31 -2.57 6.99
CA LEU A 124 15.64 -3.17 8.28
C LEU A 124 15.57 -4.71 8.22
N VAL A 125 14.57 -5.28 7.54
CA VAL A 125 14.49 -6.72 7.25
C VAL A 125 15.72 -7.16 6.45
N ALA A 126 16.08 -6.42 5.40
CA ALA A 126 17.24 -6.74 4.58
C ALA A 126 18.55 -6.76 5.39
N LEU A 127 18.74 -5.84 6.33
CA LEU A 127 19.91 -5.83 7.22
C LEU A 127 20.01 -7.06 8.14
N ARG A 128 18.92 -7.80 8.37
CA ARG A 128 18.97 -9.09 9.09
C ARG A 128 19.52 -10.24 8.24
N VAL A 129 19.52 -10.08 6.92
CA VAL A 129 19.75 -11.16 5.95
C VAL A 129 21.00 -10.93 5.12
N VAL A 130 21.28 -9.68 4.74
CA VAL A 130 22.35 -9.30 3.84
C VAL A 130 23.17 -8.11 4.35
N ASP A 131 24.36 -7.92 3.82
CA ASP A 131 25.21 -6.77 4.13
C ASP A 131 24.55 -5.42 3.74
N ALA A 132 25.05 -4.32 4.31
CA ALA A 132 24.47 -2.99 4.11
C ALA A 132 24.37 -2.57 2.63
N ARG A 133 25.31 -3.06 1.80
CA ARG A 133 25.32 -2.78 0.36
C ARG A 133 24.16 -3.46 -0.35
N ARG A 134 23.97 -4.76 -0.10
CA ARG A 134 22.84 -5.54 -0.61
C ARG A 134 21.52 -5.00 -0.06
N ALA A 135 21.47 -4.61 1.21
CA ALA A 135 20.28 -4.01 1.82
C ALA A 135 19.88 -2.69 1.15
N PHE A 136 20.84 -1.82 0.82
CA PHE A 136 20.57 -0.60 0.05
C PHE A 136 20.06 -0.92 -1.36
N LEU A 137 20.62 -1.93 -2.03
CA LEU A 137 20.09 -2.40 -3.32
C LEU A 137 18.62 -2.84 -3.20
N VAL A 138 18.29 -3.62 -2.17
CA VAL A 138 16.92 -4.09 -1.90
C VAL A 138 15.95 -2.93 -1.72
N VAL A 139 16.27 -1.91 -0.93
CA VAL A 139 15.33 -0.80 -0.69
C VAL A 139 15.08 0.04 -1.95
N VAL A 140 16.08 0.21 -2.82
CA VAL A 140 15.87 0.89 -4.12
C VAL A 140 15.08 0.01 -5.08
N MET A 141 15.28 -1.31 -5.07
CA MET A 141 14.42 -2.24 -5.83
C MET A 141 12.97 -2.18 -5.36
N VAL A 142 12.74 -2.08 -4.04
CA VAL A 142 11.40 -1.86 -3.47
C VAL A 142 10.83 -0.52 -3.93
N ALA A 143 11.62 0.57 -3.93
CA ALA A 143 11.18 1.88 -4.44
C ALA A 143 10.80 1.84 -5.94
N LEU A 144 11.44 0.98 -6.72
CA LEU A 144 11.15 0.76 -8.14
C LEU A 144 9.99 -0.22 -8.38
N TYR A 145 9.56 -0.97 -7.36
CA TYR A 145 8.47 -1.91 -7.46
C TYR A 145 7.14 -1.14 -7.61
N PRO A 146 6.36 -1.37 -8.69
CA PRO A 146 5.10 -0.68 -8.97
C PRO A 146 4.13 -0.44 -7.81
N ILE A 147 4.08 -1.40 -6.88
CA ILE A 147 3.22 -1.35 -5.70
C ILE A 147 3.62 -0.24 -4.72
N PHE A 148 4.92 0.05 -4.63
CA PHE A 148 5.46 1.13 -3.81
C PHE A 148 5.47 2.47 -4.55
N ASN A 149 4.85 2.58 -5.73
CA ASN A 149 4.75 3.85 -6.44
C ASN A 149 3.39 4.03 -7.14
N PHE A 150 3.28 3.79 -8.45
CA PHE A 150 2.09 4.14 -9.23
C PHE A 150 0.83 3.34 -8.87
N LYS A 151 0.95 2.09 -8.41
CA LYS A 151 -0.20 1.31 -7.90
C LYS A 151 -0.51 1.60 -6.44
N GLY A 152 0.46 2.13 -5.69
CA GLY A 152 0.36 2.39 -4.26
C GLY A 152 -0.43 3.65 -3.88
N PHE A 153 -1.22 4.24 -4.78
CA PHE A 153 -1.89 5.52 -4.54
C PHE A 153 -3.18 5.41 -3.71
N LYS A 154 -3.75 4.21 -3.63
CA LYS A 154 -5.01 3.95 -2.93
C LYS A 154 -4.70 3.51 -1.51
N TYR A 155 -4.70 4.45 -0.57
CA TYR A 155 -4.62 4.09 0.84
C TYR A 155 -5.81 3.21 1.23
N ASN A 156 -5.54 1.96 1.57
CA ASN A 156 -6.50 0.96 1.99
C ASN A 156 -5.76 -0.09 2.85
N PRO A 157 -6.46 -1.11 3.39
CA PRO A 157 -5.81 -2.15 4.19
C PRO A 157 -4.66 -2.88 3.47
N ASP A 158 -4.73 -3.08 2.14
CA ASP A 158 -3.66 -3.72 1.37
C ASP A 158 -2.39 -2.87 1.33
N LEU A 159 -2.53 -1.55 1.20
CA LEU A 159 -1.40 -0.64 1.24
C LEU A 159 -0.77 -0.57 2.64
N LEU A 160 -1.60 -0.55 3.70
CA LEU A 160 -1.10 -0.57 5.07
C LEU A 160 -0.36 -1.88 5.41
N GLN A 161 -0.69 -2.99 4.74
CA GLN A 161 0.07 -4.24 4.87
C GLN A 161 1.51 -4.14 4.33
N LEU A 162 1.86 -3.13 3.52
CA LEU A 162 3.25 -2.83 3.16
C LEU A 162 4.07 -2.31 4.35
N VAL A 163 3.44 -2.00 5.48
CA VAL A 163 4.10 -1.68 6.75
C VAL A 163 4.02 -2.88 7.69
N THR A 164 2.82 -3.42 7.91
CA THR A 164 2.62 -4.43 8.96
C THR A 164 3.20 -5.81 8.61
N LEU A 165 3.22 -6.21 7.34
CA LEU A 165 3.82 -7.49 6.94
C LEU A 165 5.35 -7.47 7.00
N PRO A 166 6.06 -6.44 6.49
CA PRO A 166 7.50 -6.33 6.71
C PRO A 166 7.86 -6.23 8.19
N LEU A 167 7.03 -5.56 9.01
CA LEU A 167 7.25 -5.49 10.47
C LEU A 167 7.11 -6.87 11.13
N LEU A 168 6.09 -7.64 10.73
CA LEU A 168 5.90 -9.02 11.18
C LEU A 168 7.09 -9.90 10.81
N VAL A 169 7.58 -9.81 9.57
CA VAL A 169 8.78 -10.56 9.14
C VAL A 169 10.01 -10.10 9.91
N LEU A 170 10.22 -8.78 10.10
CA LEU A 170 11.34 -8.25 10.89
C LEU A 170 11.33 -8.80 12.32
N ALA A 171 10.15 -8.79 12.96
CA ALA A 171 9.97 -9.32 14.30
C ALA A 171 10.20 -10.84 14.34
N TYR A 172 9.77 -11.58 13.32
CA TYR A 172 10.02 -13.02 13.20
C TYR A 172 11.50 -13.33 13.06
N LEU A 173 12.22 -12.69 12.12
CA LEU A 173 13.67 -12.92 11.96
C LEU A 173 14.43 -12.59 13.26
N ASN A 174 13.96 -11.58 14.01
CA ASN A 174 14.48 -11.22 15.32
C ASN A 174 14.18 -12.26 16.41
N ALA A 175 12.96 -12.80 16.46
CA ALA A 175 12.58 -13.88 17.36
C ALA A 175 13.32 -15.18 17.04
N PHE A 176 13.49 -15.49 15.76
CA PHE A 176 14.18 -16.69 15.30
C PHE A 176 15.66 -16.70 15.69
N GLU A 177 16.33 -15.55 15.62
CA GLU A 177 17.72 -15.40 16.02
C GLU A 177 17.88 -15.34 17.55
N LYS A 178 17.16 -14.40 18.21
CA LYS A 178 17.36 -14.13 19.65
C LYS A 178 16.75 -15.18 20.55
N ARG A 179 15.66 -15.83 20.13
CA ARG A 179 15.00 -16.93 20.87
C ARG A 179 14.63 -16.54 22.31
N SER A 180 14.39 -15.25 22.53
CA SER A 180 14.09 -14.66 23.84
C SER A 180 12.59 -14.39 23.98
N TRP A 181 12.10 -14.29 25.22
CA TRP A 181 10.69 -13.94 25.46
C TRP A 181 10.39 -12.52 24.96
N GLN A 182 11.32 -11.57 25.08
CA GLN A 182 11.16 -10.18 24.59
C GLN A 182 10.96 -10.15 23.08
N SER A 183 11.75 -10.96 22.36
CA SER A 183 11.56 -11.10 20.91
C SER A 183 10.24 -11.78 20.55
N GLY A 184 9.74 -12.67 21.42
CA GLY A 184 8.40 -13.24 21.32
C GLY A 184 7.31 -12.18 21.48
N VAL A 185 7.41 -11.30 22.47
CA VAL A 185 6.46 -10.17 22.66
C VAL A 185 6.41 -9.29 21.41
N LEU A 186 7.57 -8.90 20.86
CA LEU A 186 7.63 -8.10 19.63
C LEU A 186 6.97 -8.82 18.43
N LEU A 187 7.18 -10.13 18.28
CA LEU A 187 6.55 -10.92 17.23
C LEU A 187 5.03 -11.00 17.41
N GLY A 188 4.56 -11.22 18.65
CA GLY A 188 3.13 -11.28 18.95
C GLY A 188 2.42 -9.95 18.71
N LEU A 189 3.02 -8.83 19.12
CA LEU A 189 2.49 -7.48 18.85
C LEU A 189 2.49 -7.17 17.35
N ALA A 190 3.53 -7.53 16.61
CA ALA A 190 3.56 -7.36 15.16
C ALA A 190 2.50 -8.23 14.45
N GLY A 191 2.27 -9.44 14.96
CA GLY A 191 1.20 -10.34 14.49
C GLY A 191 -0.19 -9.75 14.73
N ALA A 192 -0.44 -9.22 15.93
CA ALA A 192 -1.69 -8.55 16.27
C ALA A 192 -1.93 -7.31 15.41
N LEU A 193 -0.94 -6.43 15.26
CA LEU A 193 -1.03 -5.27 14.37
C LEU A 193 -1.36 -5.67 12.94
N ALA A 194 -0.73 -6.73 12.43
CA ALA A 194 -0.98 -7.17 11.06
C ALA A 194 -2.37 -7.82 10.88
N LEU A 195 -2.90 -8.53 11.89
CA LEU A 195 -4.28 -9.01 11.94
C LEU A 195 -5.30 -7.87 12.03
N MET A 196 -4.99 -6.84 12.82
CA MET A 196 -5.77 -5.62 12.93
C MET A 196 -5.75 -4.75 11.67
N THR A 197 -4.91 -5.07 10.67
CA THR A 197 -4.97 -4.45 9.34
C THR A 197 -5.93 -5.20 8.42
N LYS A 198 -5.71 -6.50 8.21
CA LYS A 198 -6.48 -7.32 7.26
C LYS A 198 -6.24 -8.80 7.53
N TYR A 199 -7.30 -9.60 7.64
CA TYR A 199 -7.21 -11.05 7.92
C TYR A 199 -6.43 -11.85 6.88
N TRP A 200 -6.24 -11.30 5.68
CA TRP A 200 -5.36 -11.87 4.65
C TRP A 200 -3.94 -12.16 5.15
N VAL A 201 -3.49 -11.50 6.22
CA VAL A 201 -2.23 -11.79 6.92
C VAL A 201 -2.08 -13.24 7.38
N LEU A 202 -3.17 -13.99 7.57
CA LEU A 202 -3.08 -15.41 7.93
C LEU A 202 -2.24 -16.21 6.94
N THR A 203 -2.20 -15.81 5.67
CA THR A 203 -1.28 -16.38 4.66
C THR A 203 0.19 -16.16 5.02
N MET A 204 0.55 -14.96 5.49
CA MET A 204 1.91 -14.61 5.93
C MET A 204 2.27 -15.28 7.26
N ILE A 205 1.34 -15.32 8.23
CA ILE A 205 1.54 -16.03 9.51
C ILE A 205 1.76 -17.52 9.25
N GLY A 206 0.96 -18.13 8.37
CA GLY A 206 1.14 -19.51 7.94
C GLY A 206 2.49 -19.74 7.26
N ALA A 207 2.92 -18.83 6.39
CA ALA A 207 4.23 -18.89 5.73
C ALA A 207 5.40 -18.79 6.72
N ILE A 208 5.29 -17.92 7.73
CA ILE A 208 6.27 -17.80 8.82
C ILE A 208 6.29 -19.08 9.67
N GLY A 209 5.12 -19.63 10.01
CA GLY A 209 5.01 -20.89 10.72
C GLY A 209 5.67 -22.04 9.96
N LEU A 210 5.39 -22.17 8.66
CA LEU A 210 6.02 -23.17 7.80
C LEU A 210 7.52 -22.95 7.66
N ALA A 211 8.00 -21.71 7.54
CA ALA A 211 9.42 -21.41 7.56
C ALA A 211 10.08 -21.86 8.86
N ALA A 212 9.46 -21.57 10.01
CA ALA A 212 9.96 -22.00 11.31
C ALA A 212 9.98 -23.53 11.46
N LEU A 213 9.00 -24.23 10.89
CA LEU A 213 8.88 -25.70 10.95
C LEU A 213 9.82 -26.42 9.97
N ILE A 214 10.08 -25.84 8.79
CA ILE A 214 10.94 -26.44 7.75
C ILE A 214 12.42 -26.14 8.01
N HIS A 215 12.74 -24.99 8.63
CA HIS A 215 14.12 -24.55 8.82
C HIS A 215 14.96 -25.57 9.61
N PRO A 216 16.25 -25.81 9.27
CA PRO A 216 17.12 -26.76 9.98
C PRO A 216 17.21 -26.50 11.49
N GLU A 217 17.28 -25.24 11.90
CA GLU A 217 17.28 -24.82 13.31
C GLU A 217 15.90 -24.77 14.00
N ARG A 218 14.86 -25.38 13.42
CA ARG A 218 13.48 -25.40 13.95
C ARG A 218 13.41 -25.77 15.44
N MET A 219 14.14 -26.80 15.87
CA MET A 219 14.06 -27.29 17.26
C MET A 219 14.60 -26.25 18.25
N ARG A 220 15.65 -25.50 17.88
CA ARG A 220 16.16 -24.41 18.72
C ARG A 220 15.13 -23.31 18.91
N PHE A 221 14.36 -23.01 17.86
CA PHE A 221 13.31 -22.00 17.93
C PHE A 221 12.08 -22.49 18.71
N LEU A 222 11.57 -23.69 18.41
CA LEU A 222 10.36 -24.26 19.03
C LEU A 222 10.54 -24.59 20.52
N LEU A 223 11.74 -24.97 20.95
CA LEU A 223 12.06 -25.20 22.36
C LEU A 223 12.35 -23.90 23.14
N SER A 224 12.46 -22.77 22.45
CA SER A 224 12.66 -21.47 23.09
C SER A 224 11.32 -20.84 23.52
N PRO A 225 11.32 -19.85 24.44
CA PRO A 225 10.09 -19.16 24.80
C PRO A 225 9.52 -18.26 23.69
N ALA A 226 10.32 -17.89 22.67
CA ALA A 226 9.94 -16.88 21.69
C ALA A 226 8.63 -17.17 20.93
N PRO A 227 8.42 -18.34 20.28
CA PRO A 227 7.17 -18.61 19.54
C PRO A 227 5.94 -18.67 20.45
N TRP A 228 6.08 -19.24 21.65
CA TRP A 228 4.95 -19.40 22.59
C TRP A 228 4.52 -18.07 23.19
N VAL A 229 5.48 -17.23 23.60
CA VAL A 229 5.21 -15.87 24.07
C VAL A 229 4.61 -15.03 22.96
N ALA A 230 5.02 -15.22 21.70
CA ALA A 230 4.40 -14.54 20.56
C ALA A 230 2.92 -14.90 20.39
N ILE A 231 2.57 -16.19 20.48
CA ILE A 231 1.17 -16.64 20.39
C ILE A 231 0.33 -16.04 21.51
N VAL A 232 0.80 -16.12 22.76
CA VAL A 232 0.10 -15.55 23.92
C VAL A 232 -0.05 -14.04 23.78
N THR A 233 1.02 -13.33 23.44
CA THR A 233 1.00 -11.87 23.28
C THR A 233 0.04 -11.45 22.16
N MET A 234 0.05 -12.15 21.03
CA MET A 234 -0.87 -11.88 19.92
C MET A 234 -2.32 -12.10 20.36
N ALA A 235 -2.62 -13.23 21.01
CA ALA A 235 -3.97 -13.52 21.49
C ALA A 235 -4.46 -12.45 22.47
N LEU A 236 -3.64 -12.04 23.43
CA LEU A 236 -3.98 -11.00 24.41
C LEU A 236 -4.19 -9.63 23.74
N ALA A 237 -3.31 -9.23 22.83
CA ALA A 237 -3.44 -7.96 22.12
C ALA A 237 -4.67 -7.90 21.20
N MET A 238 -5.13 -9.07 20.70
CA MET A 238 -6.32 -9.19 19.87
C MET A 238 -7.63 -9.21 20.67
N ILE A 239 -7.62 -9.31 22.00
CA ILE A 239 -8.84 -9.43 22.82
C ILE A 239 -9.88 -8.34 22.50
N PRO A 240 -9.55 -7.03 22.46
CA PRO A 240 -10.57 -6.01 22.20
C PRO A 240 -11.24 -6.17 20.83
N HIS A 241 -10.46 -6.56 19.82
CA HIS A 241 -10.98 -6.83 18.48
C HIS A 241 -11.82 -8.11 18.42
N ILE A 242 -11.44 -9.16 19.17
CA ILE A 242 -12.21 -10.41 19.27
C ILE A 242 -13.56 -10.16 19.97
N VAL A 243 -13.59 -9.32 21.00
CA VAL A 243 -14.85 -8.91 21.66
C VAL A 243 -15.75 -8.19 20.66
N TRP A 244 -15.21 -7.22 19.92
CA TRP A 244 -15.95 -6.53 18.86
C TRP A 244 -16.45 -7.51 17.76
N LEU A 245 -15.64 -8.50 17.38
CA LEU A 245 -16.05 -9.52 16.41
C LEU A 245 -17.25 -10.33 16.91
N ALA A 246 -17.31 -10.66 18.20
CA ALA A 246 -18.44 -11.35 18.80
C ALA A 246 -19.70 -10.49 18.82
N GLU A 247 -19.57 -9.19 19.14
CA GLU A 247 -20.66 -8.21 19.08
C GLU A 247 -21.17 -8.01 17.66
N ALA A 248 -20.27 -8.04 16.68
CA ALA A 248 -20.60 -7.97 15.25
C ALA A 248 -20.99 -9.33 14.65
N HIS A 249 -21.29 -10.35 15.48
CA HIS A 249 -21.72 -11.69 15.07
C HIS A 249 -20.80 -12.36 14.03
N PHE A 250 -19.50 -12.07 14.06
CA PHE A 250 -18.50 -12.59 13.12
C PHE A 250 -18.82 -12.34 11.63
N VAL A 251 -19.65 -11.35 11.32
CA VAL A 251 -19.97 -10.91 9.94
C VAL A 251 -18.75 -10.70 9.04
N PRO A 252 -17.59 -10.19 9.53
CA PRO A 252 -16.42 -10.03 8.66
C PRO A 252 -15.84 -11.36 8.16
N LEU A 253 -16.09 -12.48 8.87
CA LEU A 253 -15.65 -13.81 8.47
C LEU A 253 -16.58 -14.45 7.45
N THR A 254 -17.89 -14.17 7.51
CA THR A 254 -18.86 -14.67 6.52
C THR A 254 -18.72 -13.94 5.18
N TYR A 255 -18.38 -12.65 5.19
CA TYR A 255 -18.05 -11.86 3.98
C TYR A 255 -17.06 -12.57 3.05
N ALA A 256 -15.99 -13.14 3.61
CA ALA A 256 -14.96 -13.82 2.85
C ALA A 256 -15.48 -15.11 2.19
N GLY A 257 -16.39 -15.83 2.85
CA GLY A 257 -17.02 -17.03 2.30
C GLY A 257 -17.92 -16.71 1.10
N ASP A 258 -18.78 -15.71 1.24
CA ASP A 258 -19.81 -15.38 0.24
C ASP A 258 -19.23 -14.64 -0.99
N THR A 259 -18.22 -13.81 -0.79
CA THR A 259 -17.65 -12.97 -1.85
C THR A 259 -16.61 -13.70 -2.69
N TYR A 260 -15.92 -14.68 -2.10
CA TYR A 260 -14.76 -15.31 -2.75
C TYR A 260 -15.08 -16.67 -3.37
N SER A 261 -16.30 -17.19 -3.22
CA SER A 261 -16.73 -18.38 -3.97
C SER A 261 -17.01 -18.04 -5.42
N LEU A 262 -16.40 -18.76 -6.37
CA LEU A 262 -16.70 -18.62 -7.78
C LEU A 262 -18.02 -19.31 -8.13
N GLN A 263 -18.91 -18.58 -8.81
CA GLN A 263 -20.13 -19.15 -9.38
C GLN A 263 -19.81 -20.10 -10.55
N ASP A 264 -18.77 -19.79 -11.32
CA ASP A 264 -18.26 -20.60 -12.43
C ASP A 264 -16.83 -21.04 -12.16
N LYS A 265 -16.67 -22.34 -11.85
CA LYS A 265 -15.38 -22.95 -11.52
C LYS A 265 -14.43 -23.04 -12.72
N SER A 266 -14.93 -22.90 -13.95
CA SER A 266 -14.07 -22.95 -15.15
C SER A 266 -13.14 -21.73 -15.25
N GLN A 267 -13.49 -20.61 -14.61
CA GLN A 267 -12.73 -19.36 -14.64
C GLN A 267 -11.54 -19.34 -13.67
N VAL A 268 -11.46 -20.29 -12.72
CA VAL A 268 -10.40 -20.32 -11.69
C VAL A 268 -9.01 -20.31 -12.33
N HIS A 269 -8.79 -21.11 -13.37
CA HIS A 269 -7.50 -21.21 -14.04
C HIS A 269 -7.07 -19.88 -14.68
N GLN A 270 -8.01 -19.16 -15.31
CA GLN A 270 -7.74 -17.87 -15.93
C GLN A 270 -7.43 -16.80 -14.88
N LEU A 271 -8.17 -16.77 -13.77
CA LEU A 271 -7.95 -15.83 -12.66
C LEU A 271 -6.61 -16.06 -11.98
N VAL A 272 -6.25 -17.32 -11.72
CA VAL A 272 -4.96 -17.70 -11.14
C VAL A 272 -3.81 -17.38 -12.09
N ALA A 273 -3.94 -17.70 -13.39
CA ALA A 273 -2.94 -17.34 -14.39
C ALA A 273 -2.77 -15.82 -14.51
N GLY A 274 -3.88 -15.07 -14.53
CA GLY A 274 -3.88 -13.62 -14.53
C GLY A 274 -3.21 -13.02 -13.29
N TYR A 275 -3.49 -13.56 -12.11
CA TYR A 275 -2.83 -13.18 -10.86
C TYR A 275 -1.32 -13.39 -10.91
N LEU A 276 -0.87 -14.56 -11.35
CA LEU A 276 0.55 -14.89 -11.45
C LEU A 276 1.26 -14.02 -12.48
N LEU A 277 0.67 -13.88 -13.67
CA LEU A 277 1.24 -13.07 -14.75
C LEU A 277 1.32 -11.59 -14.37
N HIS A 278 0.28 -11.05 -13.72
CA HIS A 278 0.28 -9.67 -13.24
C HIS A 278 1.41 -9.43 -12.23
N ASN A 279 1.49 -10.25 -11.18
CA ASN A 279 2.51 -10.07 -10.14
C ASN A 279 3.92 -10.32 -10.67
N PHE A 280 4.10 -11.31 -11.55
CA PHE A 280 5.37 -11.54 -12.24
C PHE A 280 5.79 -10.33 -13.07
N GLY A 281 4.88 -9.74 -13.86
CA GLY A 281 5.16 -8.53 -14.64
C GLY A 281 5.58 -7.34 -13.78
N LEU A 282 4.89 -7.12 -12.65
CA LEU A 282 5.26 -6.04 -11.73
C LEU A 282 6.63 -6.26 -11.09
N LEU A 283 6.99 -7.50 -10.78
CA LEU A 283 8.29 -7.86 -10.18
C LEU A 283 9.44 -7.92 -11.18
N ALA A 284 9.15 -8.24 -12.44
CA ALA A 284 10.15 -8.26 -13.50
C ALA A 284 10.80 -6.89 -13.69
N LEU A 285 10.05 -5.79 -13.49
CA LEU A 285 10.55 -4.43 -13.62
C LEU A 285 11.71 -4.10 -12.65
N PRO A 286 11.54 -4.13 -11.31
CA PRO A 286 12.63 -3.84 -10.40
C PRO A 286 13.82 -4.81 -10.54
N VAL A 287 13.56 -6.07 -10.91
CA VAL A 287 14.62 -7.07 -11.17
C VAL A 287 15.42 -6.71 -12.43
N ALA A 288 14.74 -6.37 -13.53
CA ALA A 288 15.38 -5.96 -14.78
C ALA A 288 16.18 -4.66 -14.59
N LEU A 289 15.65 -3.68 -13.85
CA LEU A 289 16.35 -2.44 -13.55
C LEU A 289 17.55 -2.65 -12.63
N ALA A 290 17.48 -3.57 -11.66
CA ALA A 290 18.64 -3.96 -10.87
C ALA A 290 19.70 -4.66 -11.73
N GLY A 291 19.28 -5.57 -12.63
CA GLY A 291 20.15 -6.20 -13.62
C GLY A 291 20.83 -5.17 -14.53
N LEU A 292 20.09 -4.17 -15.00
CA LEU A 292 20.63 -3.04 -15.77
C LEU A 292 21.63 -2.22 -14.95
N ALA A 293 21.31 -1.90 -13.70
CA ALA A 293 22.23 -1.17 -12.81
C ALA A 293 23.56 -1.94 -12.59
N MET A 294 23.48 -3.27 -12.50
CA MET A 294 24.64 -4.17 -12.43
C MET A 294 25.38 -4.29 -13.77
N ALA A 295 24.68 -4.20 -14.90
CA ALA A 295 25.25 -4.20 -16.25
C ALA A 295 25.95 -2.87 -16.61
N LEU A 296 25.52 -1.75 -16.04
CA LEU A 296 26.11 -0.41 -16.28
C LEU A 296 27.36 -0.11 -15.43
N VAL A 297 27.94 -1.10 -14.75
CA VAL A 297 29.18 -0.90 -13.99
C VAL A 297 30.38 -0.74 -14.95
N PRO A 298 31.19 0.35 -14.85
CA PRO A 298 32.36 0.54 -15.69
C PRO A 298 33.36 -0.64 -15.63
N PRO A 299 34.03 -0.99 -16.74
CA PRO A 299 33.94 -0.39 -18.08
C PRO A 299 32.90 -1.09 -18.97
N TRP A 300 31.60 -0.83 -18.74
CA TRP A 300 30.51 -1.52 -19.42
C TRP A 300 30.53 -1.38 -20.95
N LEU A 301 30.87 -0.20 -21.49
CA LEU A 301 30.99 0.03 -22.94
C LEU A 301 32.02 -0.90 -23.58
N THR A 302 33.20 -1.00 -22.98
CA THR A 302 34.26 -1.88 -23.47
C THR A 302 33.85 -3.35 -23.41
N LEU A 303 33.15 -3.75 -22.34
CA LEU A 303 32.65 -5.12 -22.21
C LEU A 303 31.52 -5.42 -23.19
N LEU A 304 30.65 -4.46 -23.50
CA LEU A 304 29.57 -4.61 -24.47
C LEU A 304 30.13 -4.93 -25.85
N VAL A 305 31.19 -4.23 -26.27
CA VAL A 305 31.85 -4.43 -27.56
C VAL A 305 32.72 -5.69 -27.58
N ARG A 306 33.54 -5.90 -26.54
CA ARG A 306 34.61 -6.93 -26.58
C ARG A 306 34.20 -8.29 -26.00
N ALA A 307 33.25 -8.33 -25.07
CA ALA A 307 32.88 -9.55 -24.37
C ALA A 307 31.50 -9.43 -23.67
N PRO A 308 30.38 -9.35 -24.42
CA PRO A 308 29.06 -9.07 -23.85
C PRO A 308 28.64 -10.09 -22.79
N ALA A 309 29.01 -11.36 -22.95
CA ALA A 309 28.76 -12.41 -21.95
C ALA A 309 29.37 -12.09 -20.58
N ARG A 310 30.48 -11.34 -20.51
CA ARG A 310 31.12 -10.93 -19.24
C ARG A 310 30.31 -9.91 -18.45
N ILE A 311 29.36 -9.19 -19.07
CA ILE A 311 28.46 -8.27 -18.37
C ILE A 311 27.54 -9.03 -17.42
N VAL A 312 27.06 -10.20 -17.85
CA VAL A 312 26.20 -11.07 -17.04
C VAL A 312 27.03 -11.88 -16.05
N THR A 313 28.11 -12.52 -16.50
CA THR A 313 28.88 -13.43 -15.64
C THR A 313 29.64 -12.72 -14.51
N ARG A 314 30.01 -11.44 -14.66
CA ARG A 314 30.67 -10.67 -13.57
C ARG A 314 29.77 -10.41 -12.35
N ALA A 315 28.46 -10.49 -12.53
CA ALA A 315 27.48 -10.39 -11.46
C ALA A 315 27.48 -11.65 -10.57
N TRP A 316 28.14 -12.73 -11.00
CA TRP A 316 28.20 -14.00 -10.29
C TRP A 316 29.64 -14.31 -9.86
N ARG A 317 29.82 -14.67 -8.58
CA ARG A 317 31.10 -15.11 -8.03
C ARG A 317 31.05 -16.61 -7.74
N ARG A 318 32.18 -17.31 -7.91
CA ARG A 318 32.38 -18.66 -7.38
C ARG A 318 32.73 -18.58 -5.89
N GLY A 319 32.03 -19.35 -5.05
CA GLY A 319 32.28 -19.47 -3.61
C GLY A 319 31.27 -18.75 -2.71
N ALA A 320 31.35 -19.05 -1.41
CA ALA A 320 30.48 -18.47 -0.38
C ALA A 320 30.73 -16.96 -0.22
N ASN A 321 29.67 -16.18 -0.02
CA ASN A 321 29.74 -14.74 0.24
C ASN A 321 29.34 -14.47 1.69
N SER A 322 30.29 -13.94 2.48
CA SER A 322 30.08 -13.60 3.88
C SER A 322 29.08 -12.47 4.11
N GLY A 323 28.67 -11.75 3.05
CA GLY A 323 27.64 -10.72 3.09
C GLY A 323 26.20 -11.24 3.12
N VAL A 324 25.99 -12.55 3.32
CA VAL A 324 24.66 -13.18 3.45
C VAL A 324 24.61 -14.04 4.71
N ASN A 325 23.67 -13.74 5.59
CA ASN A 325 23.26 -14.66 6.64
C ASN A 325 22.35 -15.73 6.02
N VAL A 326 22.94 -16.89 5.70
CA VAL A 326 22.25 -17.97 4.96
C VAL A 326 21.06 -18.53 5.75
N SER A 327 21.14 -18.59 7.08
CA SER A 327 20.01 -19.04 7.91
C SER A 327 18.82 -18.09 7.77
N GLN A 328 19.05 -16.78 7.87
CA GLN A 328 17.98 -15.81 7.70
C GLN A 328 17.49 -15.72 6.24
N ALA A 329 18.39 -15.90 5.27
CA ALA A 329 18.01 -15.99 3.86
C ALA A 329 17.10 -17.18 3.59
N LEU A 330 17.34 -18.33 4.23
CA LEU A 330 16.50 -19.51 4.12
C LEU A 330 15.09 -19.25 4.65
N ASN A 331 14.94 -18.57 5.79
CA ASN A 331 13.64 -18.12 6.27
C ASN A 331 12.92 -17.25 5.23
N VAL A 332 13.60 -16.25 4.66
CA VAL A 332 13.01 -15.37 3.63
C VAL A 332 12.61 -16.14 2.38
N TRP A 333 13.44 -17.09 1.92
CA TRP A 333 13.12 -17.91 0.75
C TRP A 333 11.90 -18.79 0.98
N ILE A 334 11.82 -19.48 2.12
CA ILE A 334 10.67 -20.33 2.44
C ILE A 334 9.40 -19.47 2.54
N ILE A 335 9.44 -18.35 3.28
CA ILE A 335 8.29 -17.43 3.40
C ILE A 335 7.83 -16.97 2.02
N GLN A 336 8.76 -16.47 1.18
CA GLN A 336 8.39 -15.93 -0.13
C GLN A 336 7.87 -17.01 -1.08
N ILE A 337 8.42 -18.24 -1.05
CA ILE A 337 7.91 -19.37 -1.84
C ILE A 337 6.49 -19.72 -1.41
N VAL A 338 6.26 -19.89 -0.10
CA VAL A 338 4.93 -20.24 0.42
C VAL A 338 3.91 -19.16 0.06
N VAL A 339 4.25 -17.88 0.21
CA VAL A 339 3.35 -16.77 -0.12
C VAL A 339 3.14 -16.62 -1.63
N ALA A 340 4.14 -16.93 -2.46
CA ALA A 340 4.02 -16.84 -3.90
C ALA A 340 3.11 -17.92 -4.50
N PHE A 341 3.16 -19.15 -3.97
CA PHE A 341 2.45 -20.30 -4.53
C PHE A 341 1.26 -20.78 -3.68
N GLY A 342 1.28 -20.56 -2.37
CA GLY A 342 0.23 -20.99 -1.45
C GLY A 342 -1.16 -20.47 -1.81
N PRO A 343 -1.37 -19.14 -1.92
CA PRO A 343 -2.68 -18.60 -2.29
C PRO A 343 -3.17 -19.05 -3.69
N PRO A 344 -2.35 -19.03 -4.76
CA PRO A 344 -2.74 -19.62 -6.05
C PRO A 344 -3.13 -21.09 -5.97
N LEU A 345 -2.38 -21.92 -5.24
CA LEU A 345 -2.69 -23.34 -5.06
C LEU A 345 -3.99 -23.52 -4.26
N GLY A 346 -4.18 -22.76 -3.19
CA GLY A 346 -5.43 -22.74 -2.43
C GLY A 346 -6.61 -22.33 -3.29
N ALA A 347 -6.45 -21.33 -4.16
CA ALA A 347 -7.49 -20.92 -5.09
C ALA A 347 -7.87 -22.01 -6.09
N LEU A 348 -6.89 -22.75 -6.62
CA LEU A 348 -7.14 -23.90 -7.50
C LEU A 348 -7.87 -25.04 -6.77
N VAL A 349 -7.42 -25.38 -5.55
CA VAL A 349 -7.99 -26.49 -4.77
C VAL A 349 -9.41 -26.18 -4.30
N PHE A 350 -9.64 -24.96 -3.81
CA PHE A 350 -10.90 -24.55 -3.19
C PHE A 350 -11.82 -23.74 -4.11
N SER A 351 -11.43 -23.54 -5.38
CA SER A 351 -12.18 -22.73 -6.36
C SER A 351 -12.47 -21.30 -5.86
N ILE A 352 -11.46 -20.65 -5.29
CA ILE A 352 -11.55 -19.30 -4.72
C ILE A 352 -11.28 -18.26 -5.81
N TYR A 353 -12.12 -17.23 -5.88
CA TYR A 353 -11.91 -16.06 -6.71
C TYR A 353 -10.58 -15.38 -6.35
N MET A 354 -9.72 -15.14 -7.35
CA MET A 354 -8.41 -14.53 -7.15
C MET A 354 -8.32 -13.21 -7.92
N LYS A 355 -8.25 -12.09 -7.19
CA LYS A 355 -8.01 -10.76 -7.78
C LYS A 355 -6.51 -10.50 -7.88
N THR A 356 -6.07 -9.93 -9.00
CA THR A 356 -4.66 -9.55 -9.23
C THR A 356 -4.07 -8.67 -8.13
N ASP A 357 -4.88 -7.77 -7.56
CA ASP A 357 -4.48 -6.84 -6.50
C ASP A 357 -4.26 -7.52 -5.13
N TRP A 358 -4.67 -8.78 -4.91
CA TRP A 358 -4.41 -9.46 -3.63
C TRP A 358 -2.92 -9.77 -3.42
N GLY A 359 -2.11 -9.68 -4.48
CA GLY A 359 -0.66 -9.86 -4.41
C GLY A 359 0.10 -8.64 -3.91
N ILE A 360 -0.55 -7.46 -3.83
CA ILE A 360 0.06 -6.17 -3.50
C ILE A 360 1.01 -6.28 -2.30
N SER A 361 0.53 -6.86 -1.20
CA SER A 361 1.27 -6.92 0.05
C SER A 361 2.16 -8.16 0.22
N LEU A 362 2.11 -9.11 -0.72
CA LEU A 362 2.68 -10.45 -0.55
C LEU A 362 4.10 -10.62 -1.14
N PHE A 363 4.51 -9.74 -2.05
CA PHE A 363 5.76 -9.91 -2.82
C PHE A 363 6.89 -8.94 -2.44
N PHE A 364 6.78 -8.21 -1.33
CA PHE A 364 7.82 -7.26 -0.88
C PHE A 364 9.16 -7.95 -0.54
N LEU A 365 9.16 -9.25 -0.25
CA LEU A 365 10.40 -10.00 0.03
C LEU A 365 11.13 -10.45 -1.24
N VAL A 366 10.52 -10.39 -2.43
CA VAL A 366 11.14 -10.87 -3.67
C VAL A 366 12.48 -10.18 -3.96
N PRO A 367 12.62 -8.84 -3.88
CA PRO A 367 13.92 -8.20 -4.03
C PRO A 367 14.96 -8.74 -3.06
N LEU A 368 14.59 -8.96 -1.79
CA LEU A 368 15.49 -9.50 -0.78
C LEU A 368 15.85 -10.96 -1.06
N ALA A 369 14.89 -11.80 -1.43
CA ALA A 369 15.10 -13.20 -1.77
C ALA A 369 16.13 -13.36 -2.89
N LEU A 370 16.05 -12.52 -3.93
CA LEU A 370 17.00 -12.52 -5.06
C LEU A 370 18.36 -11.97 -4.66
N VAL A 371 18.40 -10.86 -3.93
CA VAL A 371 19.66 -10.24 -3.48
C VAL A 371 20.36 -11.07 -2.40
N ALA A 372 19.65 -11.94 -1.69
CA ALA A 372 20.20 -12.87 -0.71
C ALA A 372 20.88 -14.09 -1.34
N ILE A 373 20.86 -14.27 -2.67
CA ILE A 373 21.60 -15.35 -3.33
C ILE A 373 23.11 -15.18 -3.03
N PRO A 374 23.79 -16.17 -2.41
CA PRO A 374 25.18 -16.00 -1.97
C PRO A 374 26.14 -15.69 -3.12
N THR A 375 25.95 -16.34 -4.27
CA THR A 375 26.80 -16.17 -5.46
C THR A 375 26.61 -14.81 -6.15
N LEU A 376 25.56 -14.05 -5.83
CA LEU A 376 25.32 -12.73 -6.42
C LEU A 376 26.34 -11.71 -5.89
N ARG A 377 27.09 -11.09 -6.80
CA ARG A 377 28.09 -10.06 -6.50
C ARG A 377 27.52 -8.68 -6.74
N VAL A 378 27.15 -7.98 -5.68
CA VAL A 378 26.75 -6.57 -5.73
C VAL A 378 27.99 -5.67 -5.69
N GLN A 379 28.30 -5.03 -6.81
CA GLN A 379 29.38 -4.05 -6.89
C GLN A 379 28.90 -2.70 -6.34
N SER A 380 29.77 -1.96 -5.66
CA SER A 380 29.38 -0.65 -5.08
C SER A 380 28.89 0.35 -6.13
N ALA A 381 29.40 0.24 -7.35
CA ALA A 381 28.95 0.98 -8.52
C ALA A 381 27.44 0.83 -8.79
N SER A 382 26.90 -0.37 -8.57
CA SER A 382 25.51 -0.70 -8.83
C SER A 382 24.56 0.08 -7.92
N LEU A 383 24.99 0.47 -6.71
CA LEU A 383 24.17 1.26 -5.79
C LEU A 383 23.87 2.65 -6.33
N PHE A 384 24.90 3.32 -6.86
CA PHE A 384 24.72 4.61 -7.50
C PHE A 384 23.89 4.47 -8.77
N ASN A 385 24.18 3.46 -9.60
CA ASN A 385 23.45 3.24 -10.85
C ASN A 385 21.95 3.02 -10.61
N ILE A 386 21.57 2.18 -9.63
CA ILE A 386 20.15 1.91 -9.36
C ILE A 386 19.44 3.11 -8.74
N ALA A 387 20.12 3.86 -7.85
CA ALA A 387 19.56 5.10 -7.30
C ALA A 387 19.39 6.17 -8.38
N ALA A 388 20.33 6.28 -9.32
CA ALA A 388 20.22 7.18 -10.46
C ALA A 388 19.09 6.77 -11.41
N ILE A 389 18.94 5.47 -11.70
CA ILE A 389 17.80 4.95 -12.49
C ILE A 389 16.48 5.30 -11.82
N TRP A 390 16.34 5.03 -10.51
CA TRP A 390 15.15 5.38 -9.75
C TRP A 390 14.83 6.88 -9.81
N LEU A 391 15.84 7.73 -9.62
CA LEU A 391 15.67 9.19 -9.67
C LEU A 391 15.26 9.66 -11.07
N VAL A 392 15.95 9.19 -12.12
CA VAL A 392 15.65 9.55 -13.51
C VAL A 392 14.25 9.12 -13.89
N LEU A 393 13.86 7.88 -13.57
CA LEU A 393 12.50 7.39 -13.86
C LEU A 393 11.46 8.22 -13.11
N SER A 394 11.66 8.48 -11.82
CA SER A 394 10.69 9.25 -11.02
C SER A 394 10.57 10.70 -11.53
N VAL A 395 11.68 11.37 -11.87
CA VAL A 395 11.68 12.73 -12.44
C VAL A 395 11.05 12.75 -13.83
N ALA A 396 11.34 11.75 -14.68
CA ALA A 396 10.72 11.63 -15.99
C ALA A 396 9.20 11.41 -15.87
N THR A 397 8.76 10.58 -14.92
CA THR A 397 7.33 10.40 -14.62
C THR A 397 6.69 11.68 -14.11
N LEU A 398 7.37 12.45 -13.23
CA LEU A 398 6.87 13.75 -12.79
C LEU A 398 6.65 14.70 -13.96
N ILE A 399 7.63 14.83 -14.86
CA ILE A 399 7.51 15.68 -16.05
C ILE A 399 6.39 15.19 -16.98
N ALA A 400 6.27 13.87 -17.17
CA ALA A 400 5.26 13.29 -18.06
C ALA A 400 3.84 13.25 -17.44
N SER A 401 3.71 13.36 -16.11
CA SER A 401 2.46 13.08 -15.40
C SER A 401 1.25 13.90 -15.86
N PRO A 402 1.33 15.22 -16.15
CA PRO A 402 0.17 15.97 -16.63
C PRO A 402 -0.28 15.53 -18.02
N TRP A 403 0.69 15.18 -18.88
CA TRP A 403 0.40 14.66 -20.22
C TRP A 403 -0.25 13.27 -20.17
N ILE A 404 0.25 12.38 -19.30
CA ILE A 404 -0.34 11.05 -19.06
C ILE A 404 -1.78 11.20 -18.59
N ALA A 405 -2.04 12.05 -17.60
CA ALA A 405 -3.40 12.28 -17.07
C ALA A 405 -4.36 12.78 -18.16
N ALA A 406 -3.94 13.75 -18.96
CA ALA A 406 -4.77 14.28 -20.05
C ALA A 406 -5.08 13.23 -21.11
N ARG A 407 -4.10 12.39 -21.48
CA ARG A 407 -4.26 11.32 -22.46
C ARG A 407 -5.18 10.21 -21.93
N GLU A 408 -4.96 9.77 -20.70
CA GLU A 408 -5.77 8.75 -20.04
C GLU A 408 -7.24 9.15 -19.92
N MET A 409 -7.50 10.39 -19.50
CA MET A 409 -8.86 10.91 -19.44
C MET A 409 -9.53 10.92 -20.82
N THR A 410 -8.82 11.32 -21.88
CA THR A 410 -9.39 11.31 -23.23
C THR A 410 -9.63 9.90 -23.78
N ALA A 411 -8.74 8.96 -23.50
CA ALA A 411 -8.87 7.58 -23.94
C ALA A 411 -10.00 6.84 -23.21
N ASN A 412 -10.27 7.22 -21.97
CA ASN A 412 -11.25 6.58 -21.08
C ASN A 412 -12.42 7.51 -20.72
N ALA A 413 -12.82 8.40 -21.63
CA ALA A 413 -13.84 9.43 -21.37
C ALA A 413 -15.22 8.88 -20.98
N GLY A 414 -15.53 7.62 -21.29
CA GLY A 414 -16.77 6.93 -20.89
C GLY A 414 -16.70 6.21 -19.54
N ASN A 415 -15.55 6.17 -18.87
CA ASN A 415 -15.35 5.41 -17.64
C ASN A 415 -15.82 6.21 -16.40
N THR A 416 -17.11 6.14 -16.11
CA THR A 416 -17.77 6.79 -14.96
C THR A 416 -17.26 6.29 -13.59
N ALA A 417 -16.77 5.05 -13.52
CA ALA A 417 -16.17 4.52 -12.31
C ALA A 417 -14.89 5.27 -11.91
N THR A 418 -14.10 5.70 -12.90
CA THR A 418 -12.79 6.35 -12.67
C THR A 418 -12.87 7.87 -12.75
N TYR A 419 -13.66 8.42 -13.68
CA TYR A 419 -13.74 9.85 -13.98
C TYR A 419 -15.10 10.47 -13.60
N GLY A 420 -15.89 9.75 -12.80
CA GLY A 420 -17.19 10.22 -12.33
C GLY A 420 -17.08 11.44 -11.42
N ALA A 421 -18.05 12.33 -11.56
CA ALA A 421 -18.14 13.64 -10.90
C ALA A 421 -18.83 13.56 -9.52
N ARG A 422 -18.22 12.82 -8.58
CA ARG A 422 -18.77 12.57 -7.24
C ARG A 422 -18.43 13.72 -6.28
N SER A 423 -17.28 14.36 -6.45
CA SER A 423 -16.90 15.55 -5.68
C SER A 423 -17.84 16.74 -5.97
N GLU A 424 -18.23 16.95 -7.25
CA GLU A 424 -19.25 17.96 -7.58
C GLU A 424 -20.60 17.63 -6.94
N LEU A 425 -21.03 16.36 -7.01
CA LEU A 425 -22.28 15.91 -6.37
C LEU A 425 -22.26 16.17 -4.87
N ALA A 426 -21.18 15.81 -4.17
CA ALA A 426 -21.06 16.01 -2.72
C ALA A 426 -21.22 17.50 -2.34
N ARG A 427 -20.62 18.40 -3.12
CA ARG A 427 -20.74 19.85 -2.92
C ARG A 427 -22.16 20.34 -3.14
N GLU A 428 -22.79 19.95 -4.25
CA GLU A 428 -24.16 20.37 -4.58
C GLU A 428 -25.18 19.82 -3.57
N LEU A 429 -25.04 18.56 -3.13
CA LEU A 429 -25.89 17.97 -2.10
C LEU A 429 -25.73 18.66 -0.75
N THR A 430 -24.49 19.01 -0.36
CA THR A 430 -24.23 19.77 0.87
C THR A 430 -24.91 21.13 0.83
N GLN A 431 -24.86 21.84 -0.30
CA GLN A 431 -25.55 23.11 -0.48
C GLN A 431 -27.07 22.94 -0.47
N ALA A 432 -27.59 21.91 -1.15
CA ALA A 432 -29.01 21.59 -1.18
C ALA A 432 -29.57 21.26 0.21
N TRP A 433 -28.78 20.58 1.05
CA TRP A 433 -29.13 20.31 2.45
C TRP A 433 -29.15 21.59 3.29
N HIS A 434 -28.07 22.38 3.26
CA HIS A 434 -27.98 23.63 3.99
C HIS A 434 -29.09 24.61 3.63
N ALA A 435 -29.45 24.71 2.35
CA ALA A 435 -30.53 25.58 1.87
C ALA A 435 -31.91 25.15 2.40
N ARG A 436 -32.13 23.86 2.61
CA ARG A 436 -33.42 23.30 3.09
C ARG A 436 -33.56 23.36 4.61
N PHE A 437 -32.49 23.01 5.32
CA PHE A 437 -32.58 22.70 6.75
C PHE A 437 -31.68 23.55 7.65
N ALA A 438 -30.85 24.43 7.08
CA ALA A 438 -29.93 25.30 7.82
C ALA A 438 -29.11 24.58 8.91
N SER A 439 -28.77 23.31 8.65
CA SER A 439 -28.07 22.43 9.58
C SER A 439 -27.04 21.59 8.84
N ARG A 440 -26.07 21.03 9.55
CA ARG A 440 -25.05 20.13 8.99
C ARG A 440 -25.70 18.86 8.43
N TRP A 441 -25.28 18.44 7.24
CA TRP A 441 -25.65 17.15 6.67
C TRP A 441 -25.00 16.00 7.44
N ALA A 442 -25.81 15.25 8.21
CA ALA A 442 -25.31 14.27 9.16
C ALA A 442 -25.12 12.86 8.58
N VAL A 443 -26.03 12.40 7.71
CA VAL A 443 -26.07 11.02 7.23
C VAL A 443 -26.28 10.94 5.73
N VAL A 444 -25.45 10.15 5.06
CA VAL A 444 -25.60 9.80 3.65
C VAL A 444 -25.94 8.31 3.53
N ALA A 445 -26.99 7.97 2.77
CA ALA A 445 -27.43 6.60 2.55
C ALA A 445 -27.24 6.17 1.09
N GLY A 446 -26.79 4.94 0.84
CA GLY A 446 -26.59 4.46 -0.54
C GLY A 446 -25.62 3.30 -0.64
N THR A 447 -25.11 3.04 -1.83
CA THR A 447 -24.08 2.01 -2.05
C THR A 447 -22.70 2.54 -1.65
N MET A 448 -21.83 1.67 -1.14
CA MET A 448 -20.47 2.03 -0.73
C MET A 448 -19.69 2.78 -1.83
N GLU A 449 -19.81 2.36 -3.10
CA GLU A 449 -19.17 3.02 -4.25
C GLU A 449 -19.63 4.47 -4.46
N THR A 450 -20.87 4.76 -4.08
CA THR A 450 -21.53 6.04 -4.32
C THR A 450 -21.31 7.00 -3.15
N ILE A 451 -21.47 6.52 -1.93
CA ILE A 451 -21.59 7.41 -0.76
C ILE A 451 -20.26 7.72 -0.08
N GLN A 452 -19.25 6.85 -0.19
CA GLN A 452 -17.96 7.10 0.47
C GLN A 452 -17.32 8.40 -0.03
N PRO A 453 -17.34 8.72 -1.33
CA PRO A 453 -16.91 10.04 -1.81
C PRO A 453 -17.72 11.20 -1.23
N MET A 454 -19.00 11.03 -0.90
CA MET A 454 -19.79 12.08 -0.23
C MET A 454 -19.28 12.35 1.19
N VAL A 455 -18.94 11.28 1.93
CA VAL A 455 -18.30 11.36 3.26
C VAL A 455 -17.01 12.17 3.20
N PHE A 456 -16.21 11.96 2.15
CA PHE A 456 -14.92 12.61 2.00
C PHE A 456 -15.03 14.07 1.51
N TYR A 457 -15.81 14.32 0.45
CA TYR A 457 -15.84 15.61 -0.25
C TYR A 457 -16.84 16.62 0.28
N SER A 458 -17.88 16.20 1.00
CA SER A 458 -18.78 17.13 1.66
C SER A 458 -18.02 17.88 2.76
N ALA A 459 -18.19 19.20 2.84
CA ALA A 459 -17.65 20.00 3.94
C ALA A 459 -18.22 19.57 5.31
N ASP A 460 -19.37 18.90 5.30
CA ASP A 460 -20.04 18.40 6.50
C ASP A 460 -19.59 16.99 6.89
N HIS A 461 -18.86 16.27 6.02
CA HIS A 461 -18.37 14.93 6.27
C HIS A 461 -19.42 13.98 6.90
N PRO A 462 -20.58 13.76 6.24
CA PRO A 462 -21.67 12.96 6.79
C PRO A 462 -21.21 11.53 7.08
N SER A 463 -21.81 10.86 8.07
CA SER A 463 -21.52 9.45 8.31
C SER A 463 -22.24 8.56 7.27
N PRO A 464 -21.56 7.53 6.74
CA PRO A 464 -22.15 6.65 5.74
C PRO A 464 -23.13 5.66 6.36
N PHE A 465 -24.22 5.38 5.65
CA PHE A 465 -25.16 4.30 5.92
C PHE A 465 -25.38 3.50 4.64
N THR A 466 -25.10 2.20 4.66
CA THR A 466 -25.25 1.33 3.49
C THR A 466 -26.45 0.40 3.66
N PRO A 467 -27.67 0.82 3.24
CA PRO A 467 -28.84 -0.03 3.39
C PRO A 467 -28.70 -1.29 2.55
N ASN A 468 -29.18 -2.41 3.09
CA ASN A 468 -29.12 -3.73 2.46
C ASN A 468 -27.72 -4.34 2.34
N GLU A 469 -26.66 -3.72 2.89
CA GLU A 469 -25.37 -4.39 3.03
C GLU A 469 -25.34 -5.23 4.32
N ALA A 470 -25.07 -6.52 4.16
CA ALA A 470 -24.96 -7.45 5.29
C ALA A 470 -23.79 -7.12 6.24
N TRP A 471 -22.78 -6.39 5.74
CA TRP A 471 -21.53 -6.06 6.44
C TRP A 471 -21.27 -4.56 6.50
N ALA A 472 -22.31 -3.78 6.84
CA ALA A 472 -22.18 -2.34 7.04
C ALA A 472 -21.07 -2.00 8.05
N SER A 473 -20.45 -0.83 7.87
CA SER A 473 -19.29 -0.39 8.67
C SER A 473 -19.56 -0.21 10.17
N GLY A 474 -20.83 -0.19 10.59
CA GLY A 474 -21.25 0.10 11.97
C GLY A 474 -21.10 1.57 12.36
N LEU A 475 -20.80 2.46 11.40
CA LEU A 475 -20.62 3.89 11.67
C LEU A 475 -21.94 4.61 11.95
N THR A 476 -23.04 4.15 11.39
CA THR A 476 -24.36 4.79 11.49
C THR A 476 -25.42 3.74 11.75
N SER A 477 -26.28 3.96 12.74
CA SER A 477 -27.42 3.08 13.03
C SER A 477 -28.68 3.51 12.27
N LEU A 478 -29.67 2.62 12.15
CA LEU A 478 -30.97 2.98 11.57
C LEU A 478 -31.68 4.08 12.38
N ASP A 479 -31.46 4.10 13.70
CA ASP A 479 -32.02 5.14 14.57
C ASP A 479 -31.37 6.51 14.29
N ASP A 480 -30.07 6.56 14.01
CA ASP A 480 -29.40 7.78 13.58
C ASP A 480 -29.98 8.31 12.25
N VAL A 481 -30.22 7.41 11.29
CA VAL A 481 -30.83 7.75 9.99
C VAL A 481 -32.20 8.42 10.20
N LYS A 482 -33.03 7.87 11.09
CA LYS A 482 -34.35 8.42 11.41
C LYS A 482 -34.27 9.72 12.21
N ARG A 483 -33.33 9.82 13.14
CA ARG A 483 -33.17 10.99 14.03
C ARG A 483 -32.64 12.20 13.29
N TYR A 484 -31.58 12.05 12.51
CA TYR A 484 -30.89 13.17 11.87
C TYR A 484 -31.39 13.46 10.46
N GLY A 485 -32.23 12.60 9.89
CA GLY A 485 -32.55 12.64 8.46
C GLY A 485 -31.33 12.24 7.63
N PHE A 486 -31.52 12.13 6.32
CA PHE A 486 -30.44 11.71 5.44
C PHE A 486 -30.65 12.17 3.99
N ILE A 487 -29.58 12.11 3.21
CA ILE A 487 -29.67 12.11 1.75
C ILE A 487 -29.32 10.72 1.24
N GLY A 488 -30.27 10.09 0.55
CA GLY A 488 -30.08 8.85 -0.20
C GLY A 488 -29.52 9.15 -1.59
N VAL A 489 -28.43 8.49 -1.99
CA VAL A 489 -27.78 8.70 -3.29
C VAL A 489 -27.48 7.37 -3.94
N VAL A 490 -27.91 7.22 -5.20
CA VAL A 490 -27.63 6.04 -6.02
C VAL A 490 -27.48 6.44 -7.49
N ASP A 491 -26.50 5.87 -8.17
CA ASP A 491 -26.32 6.04 -9.63
C ASP A 491 -27.55 5.48 -10.35
N ALA A 492 -28.09 6.24 -11.31
CA ALA A 492 -29.27 5.85 -12.08
C ALA A 492 -29.07 4.57 -12.91
N SER A 493 -27.81 4.20 -13.17
CA SER A 493 -27.43 2.99 -13.88
C SER A 493 -27.09 1.80 -12.97
N ASP A 494 -27.09 1.97 -11.64
CA ASP A 494 -26.77 0.90 -10.69
C ASP A 494 -27.88 -0.16 -10.67
N GLU A 495 -27.53 -1.42 -10.90
CA GLU A 495 -28.45 -2.55 -10.88
C GLU A 495 -29.14 -2.74 -9.52
N ARG A 496 -28.56 -2.19 -8.44
CA ARG A 496 -29.10 -2.25 -7.08
C ARG A 496 -30.16 -1.18 -6.81
N LEU A 497 -30.40 -0.26 -7.74
CA LEU A 497 -31.39 0.82 -7.61
C LEU A 497 -32.77 0.33 -7.14
N PRO A 498 -33.40 -0.72 -7.70
CA PRO A 498 -34.72 -1.16 -7.26
C PRO A 498 -34.77 -1.61 -5.79
N LYS A 499 -33.70 -2.24 -5.30
CA LYS A 499 -33.60 -2.65 -3.89
C LYS A 499 -33.44 -1.44 -2.97
N PHE A 500 -32.68 -0.43 -3.42
CA PHE A 500 -32.52 0.82 -2.69
C PHE A 500 -33.83 1.61 -2.61
N GLU A 501 -34.56 1.73 -3.72
CA GLU A 501 -35.85 2.41 -3.78
C GLU A 501 -36.91 1.72 -2.90
N LYS A 502 -36.90 0.39 -2.85
CA LYS A 502 -37.72 -0.38 -1.91
C LYS A 502 -37.39 -0.02 -0.45
N TRP A 503 -36.11 0.06 -0.09
CA TRP A 503 -35.72 0.46 1.26
C TRP A 503 -36.16 1.89 1.60
N ILE A 504 -36.04 2.83 0.64
CA ILE A 504 -36.52 4.21 0.79
C ILE A 504 -38.02 4.23 1.03
N SER A 505 -38.83 3.50 0.25
CA SER A 505 -40.29 3.52 0.41
C SER A 505 -40.76 2.94 1.74
N GLU A 506 -40.03 1.95 2.27
CA GLU A 506 -40.31 1.34 3.58
C GLU A 506 -39.84 2.23 4.75
N THR A 507 -38.72 2.93 4.61
CA THR A 507 -38.08 3.68 5.71
C THR A 507 -38.50 5.15 5.75
N ALA A 508 -38.71 5.76 4.60
CA ALA A 508 -39.01 7.18 4.42
C ALA A 508 -39.95 7.39 3.22
N PRO A 509 -41.23 6.99 3.32
CA PRO A 509 -42.18 7.07 2.20
C PRO A 509 -42.42 8.49 1.68
N ASN A 510 -42.14 9.50 2.50
CA ASN A 510 -42.29 10.93 2.16
C ASN A 510 -40.98 11.58 1.71
N ALA A 511 -39.97 10.80 1.33
CA ALA A 511 -38.70 11.33 0.84
C ALA A 511 -38.90 12.19 -0.42
N GLU A 512 -38.30 13.38 -0.45
CA GLU A 512 -38.26 14.21 -1.65
C GLU A 512 -37.32 13.56 -2.66
N ARG A 513 -37.82 13.15 -3.81
CA ARG A 513 -37.00 12.61 -4.89
C ARG A 513 -36.61 13.71 -5.87
N ILE A 514 -35.31 13.85 -6.12
CA ILE A 514 -34.76 14.70 -7.18
C ILE A 514 -33.81 13.88 -8.06
N VAL A 515 -33.71 14.25 -9.33
CA VAL A 515 -32.72 13.69 -10.26
C VAL A 515 -31.69 14.76 -10.55
N MET A 516 -30.42 14.44 -10.33
CA MET A 516 -29.30 15.35 -10.54
C MET A 516 -28.35 14.78 -11.57
N THR A 517 -27.77 15.65 -12.40
CA THR A 517 -26.75 15.28 -13.37
C THR A 517 -25.48 16.03 -13.04
N THR A 518 -24.38 15.30 -12.85
CA THR A 518 -23.07 15.91 -12.59
C THR A 518 -22.09 15.59 -13.71
N ARG A 519 -21.17 16.53 -13.95
CA ARG A 519 -20.12 16.39 -14.95
C ARG A 519 -18.89 17.21 -14.56
N ARG A 520 -17.74 16.55 -14.49
CA ARG A 520 -16.46 17.18 -14.18
C ARG A 520 -15.82 17.76 -15.43
N PHE A 521 -15.13 18.88 -15.29
CA PHE A 521 -14.32 19.48 -16.35
C PHE A 521 -12.85 19.57 -15.90
N THR A 522 -11.94 19.04 -16.70
CA THR A 522 -10.49 19.12 -16.43
C THR A 522 -9.80 19.80 -17.60
N HIS A 523 -9.15 20.95 -17.35
CA HIS A 523 -8.53 21.78 -18.39
C HIS A 523 -9.48 22.09 -19.56
N GLY A 524 -10.74 22.40 -19.26
CA GLY A 524 -11.78 22.70 -20.25
C GLY A 524 -12.34 21.48 -21.01
N LYS A 525 -11.82 20.27 -20.76
CA LYS A 525 -12.34 19.04 -21.36
C LYS A 525 -13.40 18.41 -20.45
N PRO A 526 -14.59 18.06 -20.98
CA PRO A 526 -15.62 17.41 -20.19
C PRO A 526 -15.28 15.94 -19.93
N GLY A 527 -15.49 15.49 -18.70
CA GLY A 527 -15.54 14.08 -18.32
C GLY A 527 -16.89 13.43 -18.67
N PRO A 528 -17.11 12.18 -18.22
CA PRO A 528 -18.40 11.53 -18.36
C PRO A 528 -19.49 12.28 -17.57
N SER A 529 -20.70 12.30 -18.13
CA SER A 529 -21.89 12.78 -17.41
C SER A 529 -22.45 11.63 -16.58
N MET A 530 -22.83 11.90 -15.33
CA MET A 530 -23.47 10.93 -14.43
C MET A 530 -24.85 11.42 -14.02
N SER A 531 -25.82 10.52 -13.93
CA SER A 531 -27.17 10.82 -13.44
C SER A 531 -27.40 10.10 -12.12
N TRP A 532 -27.96 10.81 -11.15
CA TRP A 532 -28.12 10.37 -9.78
C TRP A 532 -29.59 10.47 -9.37
N ASN A 533 -30.12 9.39 -8.78
CA ASN A 533 -31.36 9.47 -8.03
C ASN A 533 -31.02 9.87 -6.60
N VAL A 534 -31.57 11.00 -6.17
CA VAL A 534 -31.32 11.59 -4.86
C VAL A 534 -32.62 11.66 -4.08
N TYR A 535 -32.59 11.21 -2.84
CA TYR A 535 -33.73 11.14 -1.94
C TYR A 535 -33.41 11.95 -0.68
N ILE A 536 -34.12 13.05 -0.44
CA ILE A 536 -33.87 13.92 0.70
C ILE A 536 -34.93 13.67 1.78
N VAL A 537 -34.47 13.35 2.98
CA VAL A 537 -35.32 13.11 4.15
C VAL A 537 -34.95 14.12 5.23
N PRO A 538 -35.90 14.96 5.71
CA PRO A 538 -35.62 15.96 6.72
C PRO A 538 -35.20 15.30 8.06
N PRO A 539 -34.45 16.01 8.92
CA PRO A 539 -34.23 15.60 10.29
C PRO A 539 -35.55 15.34 11.03
N GLY A 540 -35.55 14.39 11.96
CA GLY A 540 -36.67 14.16 12.86
C GLY A 540 -37.00 15.43 13.66
N LYS A 541 -38.29 15.68 13.89
CA LYS A 541 -38.75 16.79 14.73
C LYS A 541 -38.49 16.52 16.21
#